data_AF-A0AAE0A058-F1
#
_entry.id   AF-A0AAE0A058-F1
#
_cell.length_a   1.000
_cell.length_b   1.000
_cell.length_c   1.000
_cell.angle_alpha   90.00
_cell.angle_beta   90.00
_cell.angle_gamma   90.00
#
_symmetry.space_group_name_H-M   'P 1'
#
loop_
_entity.id
_entity.type
_entity.pdbx_description
1 polymer ?
#
loop_
_entity_poly.entity_id
_entity_poly.type
_entity_poly.pdbx_seq_one_letter_code
_entity_poly.pdbx_strand_id
1 'polypeptide(L)'
;MREQHGIHLSYNKAYRSNEHALNQVFGDPWESFQRLPAYFYVLEQSNPGTVTKIKTDSKNQFKYGFMAIGASIEGFNSIIRPVIAIDATHLKARTKGVLLVAECKDGTK
;
A
#
# COMPACT_ATOMS: atom_id res chain seq x y z
N MET A 1 4.70 -10.86 27.51
CA MET A 1 5.26 -12.17 27.15
C MET A 1 6.28 -12.61 28.19
N ARG A 2 5.84 -13.03 29.38
CA ARG A 2 6.76 -13.49 30.43
C ARG A 2 6.54 -14.94 30.86
N GLU A 3 5.52 -15.64 30.34
CA GLU A 3 5.02 -16.83 31.05
C GLU A 3 4.95 -18.14 30.26
N GLN A 4 5.19 -18.19 28.95
CA GLN A 4 5.10 -19.48 28.23
C GLN A 4 6.40 -20.28 28.15
N HIS A 5 7.59 -19.63 28.18
CA HIS A 5 8.85 -20.31 27.85
C HIS A 5 10.03 -20.02 28.80
N GLY A 6 9.83 -19.36 29.96
CA GLY A 6 10.92 -19.08 30.92
C GLY A 6 11.99 -18.09 30.44
N ILE A 7 11.86 -17.55 29.23
CA ILE A 7 12.82 -16.60 28.64
C ILE A 7 12.37 -15.17 28.92
N HIS A 8 13.22 -14.39 29.59
CA HIS A 8 12.98 -12.96 29.76
C HIS A 8 13.42 -12.18 28.51
N LEU A 9 12.50 -12.01 27.56
CA LEU A 9 12.72 -11.19 26.38
C LEU A 9 12.30 -9.74 26.65
N SER A 10 13.22 -8.79 26.46
CA SER A 10 12.88 -7.36 26.53
C SER A 10 12.04 -6.96 25.33
N TYR A 11 11.12 -6.01 25.52
CA TYR A 11 10.27 -5.48 24.43
C TYR A 11 11.11 -5.01 23.24
N ASN A 12 12.21 -4.29 23.48
CA ASN A 12 13.12 -3.82 22.43
C ASN A 12 13.74 -4.96 21.62
N LYS A 13 14.10 -6.08 22.29
CA LYS A 13 14.67 -7.23 21.60
C LYS A 13 13.60 -7.94 20.75
N ALA A 14 12.38 -8.10 21.28
CA ALA A 14 11.25 -8.64 20.53
C ALA A 14 10.89 -7.78 19.30
N TYR A 15 10.85 -6.45 19.47
CA TYR A 15 10.55 -5.51 18.40
C TYR A 15 11.59 -5.56 17.29
N ARG A 16 12.89 -5.51 17.63
CA ARG A 16 13.98 -5.59 16.64
C ARG A 16 14.03 -6.95 15.92
N SER A 17 13.78 -8.04 16.64
CA SER A 17 13.68 -9.37 16.03
C SER A 17 12.52 -9.45 15.03
N ASN A 18 11.38 -8.85 15.35
CA ASN A 18 10.24 -8.77 14.44
C ASN A 18 10.57 -7.90 13.21
N GLU A 19 11.12 -6.70 13.39
CA GLU A 19 11.58 -5.87 12.26
C GLU A 19 12.58 -6.59 11.37
N HIS A 20 13.53 -7.32 11.96
CA HIS A 20 14.50 -8.10 11.19
C HIS A 20 13.82 -9.20 10.38
N ALA A 21 12.91 -9.96 10.99
CA ALA A 21 12.15 -10.99 10.29
C ALA A 21 11.31 -10.41 9.14
N LEU A 22 10.63 -9.28 9.38
CA LEU A 22 9.85 -8.59 8.34
C LEU A 22 10.75 -8.11 7.19
N ASN A 23 11.92 -7.55 7.47
CA ASN A 23 12.87 -7.15 6.42
C ASN A 23 13.42 -8.35 5.62
N GLN A 24 13.61 -9.52 6.25
CA GLN A 24 14.03 -10.74 5.55
C GLN A 24 12.94 -11.25 4.59
N VAL A 25 11.67 -11.13 4.98
CA VAL A 25 10.53 -11.64 4.20
C VAL A 25 10.11 -10.66 3.10
N PHE A 26 10.00 -9.37 3.43
CA PHE A 26 9.43 -8.34 2.55
C PHE A 26 10.47 -7.41 1.93
N GLY A 27 11.73 -7.48 2.37
CA GLY A 27 12.79 -6.57 1.96
C GLY A 27 12.75 -5.23 2.68
N ASP A 28 13.63 -4.31 2.29
CA ASP A 28 13.65 -2.97 2.84
C ASP A 28 12.50 -2.12 2.25
N PRO A 29 11.65 -1.50 3.09
CA PRO A 29 10.54 -0.69 2.60
C PRO A 29 10.94 0.44 1.65
N TRP A 30 12.11 1.06 1.85
CA TRP A 30 12.55 2.15 0.97
C TRP A 30 12.94 1.67 -0.41
N GLU A 31 13.59 0.51 -0.50
CA GLU A 31 13.84 -0.14 -1.79
C GLU A 31 12.53 -0.51 -2.48
N SER A 32 11.51 -0.96 -1.73
CA SER A 32 10.18 -1.23 -2.30
C SER A 32 9.57 0.02 -2.93
N PHE A 33 9.63 1.18 -2.25
CA PHE A 33 9.12 2.44 -2.80
C PHE A 33 9.91 2.92 -4.03
N GLN A 34 11.23 2.66 -4.10
CA GLN A 34 12.04 2.97 -5.27
C GLN A 34 11.67 2.12 -6.50
N ARG A 35 11.08 0.94 -6.31
CA ARG A 35 10.61 0.07 -7.41
C ARG A 35 9.21 0.44 -7.93
N LEU A 36 8.45 1.26 -7.19
CA LEU A 36 7.09 1.65 -7.60
C LEU A 36 6.99 2.27 -9.00
N PRO A 37 7.90 3.17 -9.44
CA PRO A 37 7.83 3.73 -10.79
C PRO A 37 7.89 2.66 -11.88
N ALA A 38 8.79 1.68 -11.75
CA ALA A 38 8.90 0.58 -12.69
C ALA A 38 7.66 -0.33 -12.63
N TYR A 39 7.15 -0.62 -11.43
CA TYR A 39 5.92 -1.38 -11.26
C TYR A 39 4.71 -0.69 -11.91
N PHE A 40 4.52 0.60 -11.67
CA PHE A 40 3.44 1.40 -12.26
C PHE A 40 3.54 1.47 -13.78
N TYR A 41 4.75 1.63 -14.32
CA TYR A 41 4.97 1.56 -15.76
C TYR A 41 4.47 0.24 -16.35
N VAL A 42 4.88 -0.91 -15.78
CA VAL A 42 4.44 -2.22 -16.25
C VAL A 42 2.93 -2.42 -16.05
N LEU A 43 2.38 -1.90 -14.96
CA LEU A 43 0.96 -1.99 -14.66
C LEU A 43 0.10 -1.27 -15.71
N GLU A 44 0.50 -0.05 -16.11
CA GLU A 44 -0.17 0.72 -17.16
C GLU A 44 -0.09 0.01 -18.53
N GLN A 45 1.04 -0.63 -18.85
CA GLN A 45 1.19 -1.41 -20.08
C GLN A 45 0.31 -2.67 -20.07
N SER A 46 0.24 -3.35 -18.92
CA SER A 46 -0.49 -4.62 -18.79
C SER A 46 -2.00 -4.43 -18.69
N ASN A 47 -2.45 -3.27 -18.21
CA ASN A 47 -3.87 -2.96 -18.01
C ASN A 47 -4.18 -1.60 -18.67
N PRO A 48 -4.48 -1.58 -19.97
CA PRO A 48 -4.82 -0.36 -20.69
C PRO A 48 -5.92 0.44 -19.99
N GLY A 49 -5.77 1.77 -19.98
CA GLY A 49 -6.67 2.67 -19.27
C GLY A 49 -6.39 2.82 -17.76
N THR A 50 -5.45 2.05 -17.21
CA THR A 50 -4.96 2.26 -15.83
C THR A 50 -4.27 3.62 -15.73
N VAL A 51 -4.55 4.33 -14.65
CA VAL A 51 -3.96 5.64 -14.35
C VAL A 51 -3.13 5.52 -13.08
N THR A 52 -1.84 5.84 -13.18
CA THR A 52 -0.97 5.93 -12.01
C THR A 52 -0.34 7.31 -11.87
N LYS A 53 -0.01 7.68 -10.62
CA LYS A 53 0.80 8.88 -10.31
C LYS A 53 1.70 8.60 -9.12
N ILE A 54 2.93 9.11 -9.19
CA ILE A 54 3.86 9.13 -8.07
C ILE A 54 4.27 10.56 -7.81
N LYS A 55 4.28 10.95 -6.54
CA LYS A 55 4.83 12.22 -6.07
C LYS A 55 6.00 11.94 -5.15
N THR A 56 7.12 12.60 -5.41
CA THR A 56 8.30 12.63 -4.55
C THR A 56 8.42 13.96 -3.80
N ASP A 57 9.18 13.95 -2.71
CA ASP A 57 9.59 15.16 -1.98
C ASP A 57 10.83 15.83 -2.60
N SER A 58 11.36 16.87 -1.95
CA SER A 58 12.56 17.60 -2.41
C SER A 58 13.84 16.78 -2.38
N LYS A 59 13.84 15.62 -1.71
CA LYS A 59 14.97 14.67 -1.63
C LYS A 59 14.77 13.48 -2.57
N ASN A 60 13.81 13.55 -3.50
CA ASN A 60 13.42 12.46 -4.38
C ASN A 60 12.94 11.20 -3.65
N GLN A 61 12.44 11.34 -2.43
CA GLN A 61 11.85 10.23 -1.67
C GLN A 61 10.36 10.13 -1.95
N PHE A 62 9.82 8.91 -1.93
CA PHE A 62 8.40 8.68 -2.11
C PHE A 62 7.57 9.47 -1.09
N LYS A 63 6.57 10.20 -1.58
CA LYS A 63 5.64 10.97 -0.74
C LYS A 63 4.21 10.44 -0.88
N TYR A 64 3.73 10.32 -2.12
CA TYR A 64 2.39 9.82 -2.43
C TYR A 64 2.41 8.95 -3.68
N GLY A 65 1.52 7.96 -3.72
CA GLY A 65 1.25 7.13 -4.89
C GLY A 65 -0.26 7.05 -5.10
N PHE A 66 -0.68 7.07 -6.35
CA PHE A 66 -2.06 6.87 -6.77
C PHE A 66 -2.09 5.84 -7.89
N MET A 67 -3.09 4.98 -7.85
CA MET A 67 -3.33 3.93 -8.83
C MET A 67 -4.83 3.70 -8.95
N ALA A 68 -5.36 3.76 -10.17
CA ALA A 68 -6.71 3.37 -10.49
C ALA A 68 -6.69 2.48 -11.73
N ILE A 69 -7.14 1.23 -11.59
CA ILE A 69 -7.11 0.24 -12.66
C ILE A 69 -8.14 0.61 -13.74
N GLY A 70 -7.75 0.49 -15.01
CA GLY A 70 -8.57 0.90 -16.15
C GLY A 70 -9.98 0.29 -16.14
N ALA A 71 -10.07 -1.02 -15.87
CA ALA A 71 -11.34 -1.73 -15.74
C ALA A 71 -12.25 -1.15 -14.62
N SER A 72 -11.67 -0.71 -13.50
CA SER A 72 -12.43 -0.07 -12.42
C SER A 72 -12.94 1.31 -12.81
N ILE A 73 -12.14 2.09 -13.54
CA ILE A 73 -12.53 3.40 -14.06
C ILE A 73 -13.66 3.24 -15.09
N GLU A 74 -13.52 2.29 -16.01
CA GLU A 74 -14.53 1.98 -17.02
C GLU A 74 -15.84 1.52 -16.38
N GLY A 75 -15.78 0.58 -15.43
CA GLY A 75 -16.95 0.10 -14.69
C GLY A 75 -17.66 1.24 -13.93
N PHE A 76 -16.88 2.13 -13.31
CA PHE A 76 -17.43 3.31 -12.62
C PHE A 76 -18.20 4.24 -13.56
N ASN A 77 -17.65 4.50 -14.76
CA ASN A 77 -18.26 5.42 -15.71
C ASN A 77 -19.46 4.83 -16.46
N SER A 78 -19.55 3.50 -16.58
CA SER A 78 -20.51 2.83 -17.47
C SER A 78 -21.70 2.20 -16.74
N ILE A 79 -21.47 1.53 -15.60
CA ILE A 79 -22.44 0.61 -14.99
C ILE A 79 -22.70 0.94 -13.52
N ILE A 80 -21.68 1.41 -12.79
CA ILE A 80 -21.76 1.58 -11.35
C ILE A 80 -22.41 2.93 -11.01
N ARG A 81 -23.09 3.02 -9.85
CA ARG A 81 -23.63 4.29 -9.36
C ARG A 81 -22.46 5.27 -9.10
N PRO A 82 -22.62 6.58 -9.36
CA PRO A 82 -21.56 7.58 -9.18
C PRO A 82 -21.39 7.95 -7.69
N VAL A 83 -21.19 6.93 -6.84
CA VAL A 83 -20.96 7.05 -5.40
C VAL A 83 -19.69 6.29 -5.08
N ILE A 84 -18.74 7.01 -4.50
CA ILE A 84 -17.45 6.49 -4.06
C ILE A 84 -17.40 6.56 -2.54
N ALA A 85 -17.18 5.43 -1.89
CA ALA A 85 -16.79 5.38 -0.49
C ALA A 85 -15.27 5.30 -0.40
N ILE A 86 -14.68 6.05 0.54
CA ILE A 86 -13.23 6.07 0.76
C ILE A 86 -12.97 5.61 2.18
N ASP A 87 -12.18 4.54 2.33
CA ASP A 87 -11.64 4.10 3.61
C ASP A 87 -10.15 4.48 3.74
N ALA A 88 -9.73 4.76 4.96
CA ALA A 88 -8.38 5.19 5.28
C ALA A 88 -7.79 4.32 6.39
N THR A 89 -6.85 3.45 6.04
CA THR A 89 -6.18 2.58 6.99
C THR A 89 -4.75 3.04 7.26
N HIS A 90 -4.42 3.23 8.54
CA HIS A 90 -3.06 3.56 8.97
C HIS A 90 -2.15 2.32 8.85
N LEU A 91 -1.06 2.47 8.11
CA LEU A 91 -0.09 1.40 7.92
C LEU A 91 0.80 1.24 9.16
N LYS A 92 0.86 0.00 9.68
CA LYS A 92 1.78 -0.40 10.74
C LYS A 92 3.09 -0.90 10.14
N ALA A 93 3.83 0.00 9.48
CA ALA A 93 5.14 -0.28 8.91
C ALA A 93 6.19 0.71 9.44
N ARG A 94 7.47 0.43 9.19
CA ARG A 94 8.59 1.36 9.50
C ARG A 94 8.35 2.72 8.87
N THR A 95 7.75 2.71 7.68
CA THR A 95 7.23 3.89 6.99
C THR A 95 5.80 4.15 7.44
N LYS A 96 5.62 5.15 8.30
CA LYS A 96 4.29 5.58 8.71
C LYS A 96 3.57 6.18 7.50
N GLY A 97 2.35 5.70 7.24
CA GLY A 97 1.55 6.16 6.10
C GLY A 97 0.09 5.78 6.26
N VAL A 98 -0.73 6.28 5.35
CA VAL A 98 -2.15 5.96 5.26
C VAL A 98 -2.40 5.39 3.88
N LEU A 99 -3.01 4.20 3.84
CA LEU A 99 -3.54 3.62 2.61
C LEU A 99 -4.98 4.06 2.47
N LEU A 100 -5.27 4.81 1.40
CA LEU A 100 -6.62 5.19 1.03
C LEU A 100 -7.12 4.20 -0.03
N VAL A 101 -8.30 3.63 0.19
CA VAL A 101 -8.97 2.74 -0.76
C VAL A 101 -10.31 3.36 -1.12
N ALA A 102 -10.56 3.50 -2.42
CA ALA A 102 -11.83 3.94 -2.96
C ALA A 102 -12.61 2.72 -3.46
N GLU A 103 -13.82 2.51 -2.95
CA GLU A 103 -14.74 1.47 -3.40
C GLU A 103 -16.02 2.09 -3.94
N CYS A 104 -16.61 1.43 -4.93
CA CYS A 104 -17.88 1.82 -5.54
C CYS A 104 -18.85 0.65 -5.40
N LYS A 105 -20.12 0.92 -5.13
CA LYS A 105 -21.16 -0.12 -5.02
C LYS A 105 -22.00 -0.15 -6.29
N ASP A 106 -22.09 -1.33 -6.90
CA ASP A 106 -23.07 -1.55 -7.95
C ASP A 106 -24.48 -1.48 -7.35
N GLY A 107 -25.38 -0.87 -8.10
CA GLY A 107 -26.72 -0.63 -7.62
C GLY A 107 -27.57 -1.88 -7.71
N THR A 108 -27.53 -2.79 -6.74
CA THR A 108 -28.60 -3.78 -6.60
C THR A 108 -29.88 -3.06 -6.14
N LYS A 109 -31.00 -3.35 -6.82
CA LYS A 109 -32.34 -2.92 -6.41
C LYS A 109 -32.77 -3.69 -5.16
#